data_AF-A0A935M220-F1
#
_entry.id   AF-A0A935M220-F1
#
_cell.length_a   1.000
_cell.length_b   1.000
_cell.length_c   1.000
_cell.angle_alpha   90.00
_cell.angle_beta   90.00
_cell.angle_gamma   90.00
#
_symmetry.space_group_name_H-M   'P 1'
#
loop_
_entity.id
_entity.type
_entity.pdbx_description
1 polymer ?
#
loop_
_entity_poly.entity_id
_entity_poly.type
_entity_poly.pdbx_seq_one_letter_code
_entity_poly.pdbx_strand_id
1 'polypeptide(L)'
;MLKEDNKLIPFYKTVNGQKVNIPKYKILTYKNAQGKEVRVGIVAPCIDSNKPDYIQIHNFRMIGDALYELIGKVDIILALSHLSKEEDAQLADLYREIKLIMGGHEHDHMNIELPSCRITKADANARTAYAHRFKYNTKTKQVQIQSELIALDATVALDGEVDQIVQEWKGIENKIMREMGFDPEQLLMTLPTPIDVKETSTRNKPTYFGQMIARAMLRAVPKSECAFLIQAAFAWMI
;
A
#
# COMPACT_ATOMS: atom_id res chain seq x y z
N MET A 1 15.63 -3.82 10.29
CA MET A 1 16.50 -3.75 11.48
C MET A 1 17.08 -2.35 11.56
N LEU A 2 17.22 -1.79 12.76
CA LEU A 2 17.90 -0.51 12.99
C LEU A 2 19.41 -0.78 13.13
N LYS A 3 20.24 0.09 12.57
CA LYS A 3 21.69 0.11 12.79
C LYS A 3 21.99 1.08 13.94
N GLU A 4 22.41 0.55 15.09
CA GLU A 4 22.75 1.33 16.30
C GLU A 4 24.06 0.74 16.86
N ASP A 5 25.07 1.58 17.12
CA ASP A 5 26.38 1.19 17.66
C ASP A 5 27.05 0.00 16.95
N ASN A 6 27.09 0.04 15.61
CA ASN A 6 27.60 -1.04 14.74
C ASN A 6 26.90 -2.40 14.93
N LYS A 7 25.68 -2.40 15.49
CA LYS A 7 24.83 -3.59 15.65
C LYS A 7 23.52 -3.44 14.92
N LEU A 8 22.95 -4.57 14.55
CA LEU A 8 21.58 -4.65 14.04
C LEU A 8 20.65 -5.01 15.18
N ILE A 9 19.70 -4.14 15.48
CA ILE A 9 18.67 -4.39 16.48
C ILE A 9 17.27 -4.36 15.84
N PRO A 10 16.27 -5.04 16.43
CA PRO A 10 14.89 -4.91 15.99
C PRO A 10 14.43 -3.47 16.05
N PHE A 11 13.48 -3.11 15.18
CA PHE A 11 12.73 -1.87 15.39
C PHE A 11 11.99 -1.96 16.72
N TYR A 12 11.81 -0.83 17.40
CA TYR A 12 11.10 -0.76 18.67
C TYR A 12 10.29 0.53 18.75
N LYS A 13 9.30 0.53 19.63
CA LYS A 13 8.57 1.73 20.05
C LYS A 13 8.76 1.96 21.53
N THR A 14 8.66 3.21 21.97
CA THR A 14 8.68 3.55 23.39
C THR A 14 7.25 3.50 23.93
N VAL A 15 7.01 2.64 24.92
CA VAL A 15 5.74 2.57 25.66
C VAL A 15 6.05 2.76 27.13
N ASN A 16 5.48 3.81 27.74
CA ASN A 16 5.72 4.16 29.16
C ASN A 16 7.22 4.24 29.52
N GLY A 17 8.04 4.80 28.61
CA GLY A 17 9.48 4.92 28.80
C GLY A 17 10.31 3.65 28.52
N GLN A 18 9.67 2.52 28.18
CA GLN A 18 10.36 1.26 27.87
C GLN A 18 10.41 0.98 26.36
N LYS A 19 11.55 0.49 25.87
CA LYS A 19 11.70 0.00 24.50
C LYS A 19 10.96 -1.34 24.34
N VAL A 20 9.96 -1.37 23.49
CA VAL A 20 9.21 -2.58 23.12
C VAL A 20 9.47 -2.89 21.65
N ASN A 21 10.08 -4.04 21.37
CA ASN A 21 10.38 -4.46 20.01
C ASN A 21 9.10 -4.60 19.17
N ILE A 22 9.17 -4.15 17.93
CA ILE A 22 8.16 -4.42 16.92
C ILE A 22 8.28 -5.90 16.53
N PRO A 23 7.20 -6.68 16.68
CA PRO A 23 7.26 -8.11 16.42
C PRO A 23 7.39 -8.40 14.91
N LYS A 24 8.02 -9.54 14.58
CA LYS A 24 8.17 -10.00 13.19
C LYS A 24 6.84 -10.44 12.54
N TYR A 25 5.87 -10.80 13.37
CA TYR A 25 4.53 -11.24 12.97
C TYR A 25 3.49 -10.82 14.00
N LYS A 26 2.22 -10.95 13.63
CA LYS A 26 1.08 -10.80 14.55
C LYS A 26 0.24 -12.06 14.52
N ILE A 27 -0.19 -12.52 15.70
CA ILE A 27 -1.22 -13.56 15.81
C ILE A 27 -2.53 -12.88 16.21
N LEU A 28 -3.58 -13.09 15.43
CA LEU A 28 -4.95 -12.67 15.73
C LEU A 28 -5.76 -13.91 16.07
N THR A 29 -6.48 -13.89 17.20
CA THR A 29 -7.31 -15.02 17.64
C THR A 29 -8.77 -14.64 17.54
N TYR A 30 -9.54 -15.46 16.83
CA TYR A 30 -10.98 -15.31 16.64
C TYR A 30 -11.71 -16.46 17.32
N LYS A 31 -12.87 -16.17 17.91
CA LYS A 31 -13.74 -17.16 18.54
C LYS A 31 -15.07 -17.22 17.81
N ASN A 32 -15.56 -18.42 17.56
CA ASN A 32 -16.95 -18.59 17.14
C ASN A 32 -17.90 -18.56 18.35
N ALA A 33 -19.21 -18.59 18.11
CA ALA A 33 -20.23 -18.62 19.16
C ALA A 33 -20.13 -19.83 20.10
N GLN A 34 -19.44 -20.90 19.70
CA GLN A 34 -19.21 -22.11 20.50
C GLN A 34 -17.87 -22.06 21.27
N GLY A 35 -17.17 -20.92 21.25
CA GLY A 35 -15.89 -20.72 21.91
C GLY A 35 -14.69 -21.38 21.22
N LYS A 36 -14.86 -21.98 20.04
CA LYS A 36 -13.74 -22.54 19.28
C LYS A 36 -12.89 -21.43 18.69
N GLU A 37 -11.58 -21.55 18.89
CA GLU A 37 -10.60 -20.58 18.45
C GLU A 37 -10.06 -20.90 17.06
N VAL A 38 -9.79 -19.84 16.29
CA VAL A 38 -8.97 -19.85 15.07
C VAL A 38 -7.92 -18.77 15.21
N ARG A 39 -6.66 -19.13 15.02
CA ARG A 39 -5.49 -18.25 15.09
C ARG A 39 -4.99 -17.95 13.69
N VAL A 40 -4.89 -16.66 13.38
CA VAL A 40 -4.42 -16.13 12.11
C VAL A 40 -3.04 -15.51 12.32
N GLY A 41 -2.02 -16.05 11.67
CA GLY A 41 -0.69 -15.46 11.61
C GLY A 41 -0.61 -14.44 10.48
N ILE A 42 -0.07 -13.26 10.76
CA ILE A 42 0.18 -12.21 9.78
C ILE A 42 1.67 -11.91 9.75
N VAL A 43 2.25 -11.99 8.55
CA VAL A 43 3.60 -11.50 8.23
C VAL A 43 3.49 -10.29 7.29
N ALA A 44 4.46 -9.37 7.35
CA ALA A 44 4.40 -8.14 6.57
C ALA A 44 5.75 -7.80 5.89
N PRO A 45 6.08 -8.47 4.77
CA PRO A 45 7.30 -8.15 4.03
C PRO A 45 7.14 -6.83 3.27
N CYS A 46 8.25 -6.12 3.10
CA CYS A 46 8.31 -4.86 2.39
C CYS A 46 9.52 -4.87 1.45
N ILE A 47 9.37 -4.25 0.28
CA ILE A 47 10.41 -4.11 -0.73
C ILE A 47 11.59 -3.30 -0.19
N ASP A 48 12.81 -3.65 -0.61
CA ASP A 48 14.04 -2.99 -0.16
C ASP A 48 14.42 -1.79 -1.04
N SER A 49 13.43 -1.01 -1.48
CA SER A 49 13.63 0.09 -2.45
C SER A 49 14.39 1.29 -1.89
N ASN A 50 14.26 1.59 -0.60
CA ASN A 50 14.97 2.67 0.08
C ASN A 50 15.93 2.11 1.13
N LYS A 51 17.21 2.46 1.06
CA LYS A 51 18.28 1.89 1.91
C LYS A 51 19.04 2.98 2.66
N PRO A 52 18.41 3.66 3.63
CA PRO A 52 19.10 4.67 4.41
C PRO A 52 20.15 4.03 5.33
N ASP A 53 21.21 4.79 5.64
CA ASP A 53 22.36 4.27 6.40
C ASP A 53 22.02 3.78 7.81
N TYR A 54 20.92 4.24 8.40
CA TYR A 54 20.47 3.87 9.74
C TYR A 54 19.55 2.63 9.78
N ILE A 55 19.17 2.05 8.62
CA ILE A 55 18.34 0.84 8.55
C ILE A 55 19.02 -0.24 7.70
N GLN A 56 18.78 -1.48 8.07
CA GLN A 56 18.97 -2.63 7.21
C GLN A 56 17.61 -3.27 6.90
N ILE A 57 17.22 -3.20 5.63
CA ILE A 57 16.08 -3.94 5.10
C ILE A 57 16.61 -5.28 4.59
N HIS A 58 16.03 -6.36 5.10
CA HIS A 58 16.36 -7.71 4.64
C HIS A 58 15.55 -8.05 3.40
N ASN A 59 16.09 -8.91 2.56
CA ASN A 59 15.35 -9.44 1.42
C ASN A 59 14.08 -10.15 1.91
N PHE A 60 12.96 -10.00 1.20
CA PHE A 60 11.67 -10.60 1.59
C PHE A 60 11.73 -12.13 1.73
N ARG A 61 12.66 -12.80 1.03
CA ARG A 61 12.89 -14.24 1.17
C ARG A 61 13.40 -14.62 2.57
N MET A 62 13.83 -13.67 3.37
CA MET A 62 14.28 -13.89 4.75
C MET A 62 13.14 -13.90 5.77
N ILE A 63 11.86 -13.85 5.35
CA ILE A 63 10.73 -13.97 6.30
C ILE A 63 10.56 -15.39 6.87
N GLY A 64 11.34 -16.37 6.41
CA GLY A 64 11.29 -17.76 6.84
C GLY A 64 11.29 -17.93 8.35
N ASP A 65 12.14 -17.21 9.10
CA ASP A 65 12.17 -17.29 10.57
C ASP A 65 10.81 -16.97 11.19
N ALA A 66 10.16 -15.90 10.72
CA ALA A 66 8.85 -15.48 11.22
C ALA A 66 7.77 -16.52 10.89
N LEU A 67 7.85 -17.12 9.70
CA LEU A 67 6.93 -18.19 9.29
C LEU A 67 7.14 -19.46 10.11
N TYR A 68 8.38 -19.91 10.30
CA TYR A 68 8.70 -21.08 11.13
C TYR A 68 8.22 -20.90 12.57
N GLU A 69 8.32 -19.69 13.12
CA GLU A 69 7.78 -19.39 14.44
C GLU A 69 6.25 -19.44 14.51
N LEU A 70 5.55 -19.18 13.40
CA LEU A 70 4.09 -19.26 13.29
C LEU A 70 3.60 -20.69 13.04
N ILE A 71 4.35 -21.49 12.28
CA ILE A 71 3.97 -22.87 11.93
C ILE A 71 3.72 -23.69 13.20
N GLY A 72 2.55 -24.35 13.23
CA GLY A 72 2.08 -25.11 14.40
C GLY A 72 1.45 -24.26 15.52
N LYS A 73 1.63 -22.94 15.51
CA LYS A 73 1.00 -22.00 16.47
C LYS A 73 -0.24 -21.30 15.91
N VAL A 74 -0.43 -21.32 14.60
CA VAL A 74 -1.58 -20.72 13.94
C VAL A 74 -2.26 -21.70 12.99
N ASP A 75 -3.52 -21.42 12.68
CA ASP A 75 -4.37 -22.25 11.84
C ASP A 75 -4.32 -21.82 10.37
N ILE A 76 -3.99 -20.55 10.13
CA ILE A 76 -3.86 -19.92 8.81
C ILE A 76 -2.79 -18.82 8.86
N ILE A 77 -2.02 -18.68 7.78
CA ILE A 77 -1.05 -17.60 7.61
C ILE A 77 -1.47 -16.73 6.42
N LEU A 78 -1.46 -15.42 6.63
CA LEU A 78 -1.70 -14.38 5.62
C LEU A 78 -0.47 -13.46 5.57
N ALA A 79 -0.22 -12.86 4.41
CA ALA A 79 0.77 -11.80 4.28
C ALA A 79 0.09 -10.47 3.97
N LEU A 80 0.59 -9.40 4.60
CA LEU A 80 0.29 -8.01 4.25
C LEU A 80 1.56 -7.40 3.65
N SER A 81 1.71 -7.46 2.33
CA SER A 81 2.96 -7.13 1.66
C SER A 81 2.95 -5.75 1.03
N HIS A 82 4.15 -5.18 0.89
CA HIS A 82 4.42 -4.11 -0.06
C HIS A 82 5.62 -4.54 -0.93
N LEU A 83 5.41 -5.57 -1.74
CA LEU A 83 6.36 -6.15 -2.68
C LEU A 83 5.81 -6.02 -4.09
N SER A 84 6.65 -6.23 -5.11
CA SER A 84 6.13 -6.35 -6.47
C SER A 84 5.25 -7.60 -6.64
N LYS A 85 4.41 -7.63 -7.67
CA LYS A 85 3.61 -8.81 -8.03
C LYS A 85 4.48 -10.05 -8.26
N GLU A 86 5.66 -9.90 -8.85
CA GLU A 86 6.62 -10.99 -9.06
C GLU A 86 7.20 -11.48 -7.75
N GLU A 87 7.55 -10.57 -6.84
CA GLU A 87 8.09 -10.90 -5.53
C GLU A 87 7.04 -11.58 -4.64
N ASP A 88 5.79 -11.14 -4.68
CA ASP A 88 4.68 -11.81 -4.00
C ASP A 88 4.42 -13.22 -4.57
N ALA A 89 4.51 -13.39 -5.89
CA ALA A 89 4.41 -14.71 -6.52
C ALA A 89 5.57 -15.63 -6.08
N GLN A 90 6.80 -15.09 -6.00
CA GLN A 90 7.96 -15.82 -5.48
C GLN A 90 7.79 -16.18 -4.00
N LEU A 91 7.23 -15.28 -3.19
CA LEU A 91 6.96 -15.52 -1.79
C LEU A 91 5.92 -16.63 -1.59
N ALA A 92 4.83 -16.60 -2.36
CA ALA A 92 3.80 -17.62 -2.33
C ALA A 92 4.30 -19.01 -2.74
N ASP A 93 5.27 -19.07 -3.67
CA ASP A 93 5.89 -20.31 -4.09
C ASP A 93 6.85 -20.87 -3.02
N LEU A 94 7.67 -20.00 -2.42
CA LEU A 94 8.59 -20.36 -1.33
C LEU A 94 7.87 -20.85 -0.07
N TYR A 95 6.72 -20.25 0.24
CA TYR A 95 6.00 -20.47 1.50
C TYR A 95 4.53 -20.79 1.28
N ARG A 96 4.27 -22.05 0.94
CA ARG A 96 2.93 -22.58 0.58
C ARG A 96 1.92 -22.58 1.73
N GLU A 97 2.37 -22.31 2.94
CA GLU A 97 1.54 -22.09 4.13
C GLU A 97 0.77 -20.78 4.06
N ILE A 98 1.28 -19.77 3.34
CA ILE A 98 0.58 -18.50 3.13
C ILE A 98 -0.62 -18.73 2.20
N LYS A 99 -1.82 -18.34 2.67
CA LYS A 99 -3.09 -18.57 1.95
C LYS A 99 -3.61 -17.36 1.22
N LEU A 100 -3.22 -16.18 1.65
CA LEU A 100 -3.54 -14.90 1.02
C LEU A 100 -2.37 -13.94 1.18
N ILE A 101 -2.03 -13.24 0.11
CA ILE A 101 -1.16 -12.08 0.12
C ILE A 101 -2.02 -10.87 -0.24
N MET A 102 -2.16 -9.96 0.72
CA MET A 102 -2.76 -8.63 0.56
C MET A 102 -1.60 -7.68 0.25
N GLY A 103 -1.39 -7.39 -1.04
CA GLY A 103 -0.22 -6.65 -1.52
C GLY A 103 -0.49 -5.20 -1.90
N GLY A 104 0.57 -4.49 -2.27
CA GLY A 104 0.58 -3.11 -2.78
C GLY A 104 1.55 -2.93 -3.94
N HIS A 105 2.24 -1.79 -4.04
CA HIS A 105 3.28 -1.47 -5.04
C HIS A 105 2.83 -1.23 -6.49
N GLU A 106 1.98 -2.07 -7.10
CA GLU A 106 1.65 -1.91 -8.53
C GLU A 106 0.73 -0.74 -8.86
N HIS A 107 0.03 -0.19 -7.87
CA HIS A 107 -0.95 0.90 -8.01
C HIS A 107 -2.20 0.58 -8.86
N ASP A 108 -2.23 -0.59 -9.51
CA ASP A 108 -3.38 -1.14 -10.21
C ASP A 108 -3.95 -2.35 -9.46
N HIS A 109 -5.28 -2.48 -9.44
CA HIS A 109 -5.88 -3.63 -8.79
C HIS A 109 -5.57 -4.95 -9.52
N MET A 110 -5.43 -6.03 -8.76
CA MET A 110 -5.32 -7.38 -9.31
C MET A 110 -5.81 -8.46 -8.35
N ASN A 111 -6.17 -9.61 -8.92
CA ASN A 111 -6.52 -10.83 -8.21
C ASN A 111 -5.89 -12.02 -8.96
N ILE A 112 -4.87 -12.62 -8.36
CA ILE A 112 -4.11 -13.72 -8.94
C ILE A 112 -4.34 -14.96 -8.06
N GLU A 113 -4.89 -16.01 -8.65
CA GLU A 113 -5.09 -17.30 -7.98
C GLU A 113 -3.91 -18.23 -8.30
N LEU A 114 -3.14 -18.60 -7.27
CA LEU A 114 -2.07 -19.58 -7.35
C LEU A 114 -2.51 -20.88 -6.64
N PRO A 115 -1.85 -22.03 -6.89
CA PRO A 115 -2.29 -23.32 -6.32
C PRO A 115 -2.41 -23.36 -4.79
N SER A 116 -1.58 -22.61 -4.05
CA SER A 116 -1.56 -22.60 -2.58
C SER A 116 -2.00 -21.28 -1.96
N CYS A 117 -2.13 -20.22 -2.75
CA CYS A 117 -2.26 -18.84 -2.27
C CYS A 117 -3.03 -17.98 -3.27
N ARG A 118 -3.83 -17.03 -2.76
CA ARG A 118 -4.36 -15.93 -3.57
C ARG A 118 -3.53 -14.66 -3.35
N ILE A 119 -3.28 -13.87 -4.39
CA ILE A 119 -2.64 -12.56 -4.28
C ILE A 119 -3.63 -11.51 -4.74
N THR A 120 -3.88 -10.51 -3.90
CA THR A 120 -4.79 -9.39 -4.22
C THR A 120 -4.13 -8.07 -3.90
N LYS A 121 -4.29 -7.08 -4.79
CA LYS A 121 -3.83 -5.69 -4.60
C LYS A 121 -4.91 -4.75 -5.04
N ALA A 122 -5.23 -3.73 -4.26
CA ALA A 122 -6.20 -2.69 -4.63
C ALA A 122 -5.52 -1.58 -5.45
N ASP A 123 -6.32 -0.74 -6.11
CA ASP A 123 -5.82 0.44 -6.81
C ASP A 123 -5.22 1.45 -5.82
N ALA A 124 -4.27 2.26 -6.28
CA ALA A 124 -3.77 3.39 -5.52
C ALA A 124 -4.87 4.45 -5.27
N ASN A 125 -4.56 5.40 -4.39
CA ASN A 125 -5.40 6.57 -4.11
C ASN A 125 -6.79 6.24 -3.54
N ALA A 126 -6.92 5.08 -2.88
CA ALA A 126 -8.15 4.61 -2.26
C ALA A 126 -9.36 4.62 -3.22
N ARG A 127 -9.14 4.36 -4.52
CA ARG A 127 -10.23 4.23 -5.50
C ARG A 127 -11.00 2.93 -5.35
N THR A 128 -10.33 1.90 -4.85
CA THR A 128 -10.92 0.61 -4.54
C THR A 128 -10.36 0.07 -3.22
N ALA A 129 -11.08 -0.86 -2.61
CA ALA A 129 -10.64 -1.62 -1.46
C ALA A 129 -11.00 -3.10 -1.63
N TYR A 130 -10.13 -4.00 -1.20
CA TYR A 130 -10.49 -5.41 -1.11
C TYR A 130 -11.13 -5.73 0.24
N ALA A 131 -12.32 -6.33 0.22
CA ALA A 131 -12.92 -7.01 1.36
C ALA A 131 -12.63 -8.50 1.29
N HIS A 132 -11.84 -8.99 2.25
CA HIS A 132 -11.52 -10.42 2.37
C HIS A 132 -12.37 -11.08 3.45
N ARG A 133 -13.04 -12.16 3.07
CA ARG A 133 -13.82 -13.02 3.99
C ARG A 133 -13.25 -14.42 3.92
N PHE A 134 -12.91 -14.99 5.07
CA PHE A 134 -12.43 -16.36 5.13
C PHE A 134 -13.29 -17.22 6.05
N LYS A 135 -13.38 -18.51 5.72
CA LYS A 135 -13.96 -19.56 6.55
C LYS A 135 -12.89 -20.61 6.81
N TYR A 136 -12.79 -21.05 8.06
CA TYR A 136 -11.86 -22.09 8.47
C TYR A 136 -12.61 -23.25 9.09
N ASN A 137 -12.39 -24.47 8.57
CA ASN A 137 -12.96 -25.68 9.14
C ASN A 137 -11.97 -26.29 10.15
N THR A 138 -12.28 -26.18 11.45
CA THR A 138 -11.39 -26.67 12.51
C THR A 138 -11.19 -28.20 12.52
N LYS A 139 -12.01 -28.97 11.80
CA LYS A 139 -11.88 -30.44 11.70
C LYS A 139 -11.00 -30.83 10.51
N THR A 140 -11.30 -30.30 9.33
CA THR A 140 -10.57 -30.65 8.08
C THR A 140 -9.33 -29.78 7.86
N LYS A 141 -9.17 -28.71 8.64
CA LYS A 141 -8.15 -27.67 8.49
C LYS A 141 -8.17 -26.96 7.13
N GLN A 142 -9.28 -27.07 6.41
CA GLN A 142 -9.47 -26.40 5.14
C GLN A 142 -9.86 -24.94 5.35
N VAL A 143 -9.30 -24.08 4.50
CA VAL A 143 -9.61 -22.66 4.42
C VAL A 143 -10.34 -22.37 3.11
N GLN A 144 -11.35 -21.52 3.16
CA GLN A 144 -11.96 -20.89 2.00
C GLN A 144 -11.80 -19.38 2.11
N ILE A 145 -11.29 -18.73 1.08
CA ILE A 145 -11.10 -17.28 1.03
C ILE A 145 -11.93 -16.71 -0.12
N GLN A 146 -12.76 -15.73 0.18
CA GLN A 146 -13.47 -14.90 -0.78
C GLN A 146 -12.90 -13.49 -0.72
N SER A 147 -12.55 -12.94 -1.88
CA SER A 147 -12.02 -11.58 -2.01
C SER A 147 -12.94 -10.81 -2.93
N GLU A 148 -13.40 -9.65 -2.48
CA GLU A 148 -14.29 -8.77 -3.23
C GLU A 148 -13.61 -7.42 -3.40
N LEU A 149 -13.50 -6.94 -4.64
CA LEU A 149 -13.04 -5.59 -4.92
C LEU A 149 -14.22 -4.63 -4.87
N ILE A 150 -14.16 -3.64 -3.98
CA ILE A 150 -15.21 -2.64 -3.77
C ILE A 150 -14.70 -1.32 -4.34
N ALA A 151 -15.47 -0.72 -5.25
CA ALA A 151 -15.22 0.64 -5.70
C ALA A 151 -15.58 1.63 -4.58
N LEU A 152 -14.68 2.55 -4.28
CA LEU A 152 -14.89 3.62 -3.31
C LEU A 152 -15.29 4.88 -4.08
N ASP A 153 -16.54 4.88 -4.56
CA ASP A 153 -17.15 5.98 -5.31
C ASP A 153 -18.35 6.57 -4.55
N ALA A 154 -19.16 7.40 -5.23
CA ALA A 154 -20.32 8.05 -4.65
C ALA A 154 -21.40 7.08 -4.10
N THR A 155 -21.29 5.78 -4.36
CA THR A 155 -22.16 4.75 -3.77
C THR A 155 -21.79 4.39 -2.34
N VAL A 156 -20.57 4.70 -1.90
CA VAL A 156 -20.10 4.50 -0.53
C VAL A 156 -20.28 5.79 0.25
N ALA A 157 -21.19 5.78 1.23
CA ALA A 157 -21.43 6.95 2.08
C ALA A 157 -20.19 7.29 2.91
N LEU A 158 -19.86 8.58 2.99
CA LEU A 158 -18.83 9.07 3.88
C LEU A 158 -19.25 8.91 5.33
N ASP A 159 -18.29 8.59 6.19
CA ASP A 159 -18.48 8.65 7.64
C ASP A 159 -18.49 10.12 8.08
N GLY A 160 -19.52 10.52 8.83
CA GLY A 160 -19.73 11.93 9.19
C GLY A 160 -18.67 12.50 10.14
N GLU A 161 -18.13 11.69 11.06
CA GLU A 161 -17.08 12.14 11.98
C GLU A 161 -15.75 12.28 11.22
N VAL A 162 -15.44 11.33 10.34
CA VAL A 162 -14.24 11.38 9.50
C VAL A 162 -14.31 12.53 8.49
N ASP A 163 -15.46 12.76 7.86
CA ASP A 163 -15.63 13.85 6.89
C ASP A 163 -15.43 15.21 7.56
N GLN A 164 -15.96 15.43 8.77
CA GLN A 164 -15.69 16.67 9.53
C GLN A 164 -14.20 16.93 9.71
N ILE A 165 -13.43 15.92 10.10
CA ILE A 165 -11.97 16.03 10.24
C ILE A 165 -11.32 16.36 8.88
N VAL A 166 -11.77 15.73 7.80
CA VAL A 166 -11.27 16.03 6.44
C VAL A 166 -11.55 17.48 6.04
N GLN A 167 -12.76 17.98 6.32
CA GLN A 167 -13.11 19.37 6.02
C GLN A 167 -12.29 20.38 6.84
N GLU A 168 -11.95 20.06 8.09
CA GLU A 168 -11.05 20.90 8.90
C GLU A 168 -9.67 21.01 8.25
N TRP A 169 -9.06 19.89 7.84
CA TRP A 169 -7.77 19.89 7.16
C TRP A 169 -7.80 20.63 5.83
N LYS A 170 -8.86 20.45 5.03
CA LYS A 170 -9.08 21.24 3.79
C LYS A 170 -9.22 22.73 4.07
N GLY A 171 -9.87 23.10 5.17
CA GLY A 171 -9.98 24.49 5.60
C GLY A 171 -8.60 25.11 5.90
N ILE A 172 -7.73 24.36 6.58
CA ILE A 172 -6.35 24.78 6.86
C ILE A 172 -5.55 24.91 5.55
N GLU A 173 -5.62 23.91 4.67
CA GLU A 173 -4.95 23.93 3.36
C GLU A 173 -5.37 25.16 2.55
N ASN A 174 -6.67 25.40 2.41
CA ASN A 174 -7.22 26.53 1.67
C ASN A 174 -6.77 27.87 2.26
N LYS A 175 -6.72 27.98 3.59
CA LYS A 175 -6.22 29.17 4.27
C LYS A 175 -4.75 29.42 3.93
N ILE A 176 -3.90 28.39 4.04
CA ILE A 176 -2.46 28.50 3.74
C ILE A 176 -2.24 28.87 2.27
N MET A 177 -2.96 28.26 1.33
CA MET A 177 -2.91 28.61 -0.10
C MET A 177 -3.22 30.09 -0.32
N ARG A 178 -4.28 30.60 0.32
CA ARG A 178 -4.67 32.01 0.24
C ARG A 178 -3.64 32.96 0.85
N GLU A 179 -3.05 32.60 1.98
CA GLU A 179 -1.96 33.37 2.60
C GLU A 179 -0.69 33.43 1.72
N MET A 180 -0.44 32.39 0.92
CA MET A 180 0.62 32.38 -0.10
C MET A 180 0.24 33.17 -1.38
N GLY A 181 -0.95 33.74 -1.45
CA GLY A 181 -1.44 34.51 -2.60
C GLY A 181 -2.08 33.66 -3.71
N PHE A 182 -2.37 32.39 -3.45
CA PHE A 182 -3.08 31.51 -4.38
C PHE A 182 -4.55 31.39 -4.01
N ASP A 183 -5.44 31.47 -4.99
CA ASP A 183 -6.84 31.09 -4.81
C ASP A 183 -7.02 29.62 -5.26
N PRO A 184 -7.22 28.67 -4.33
CA PRO A 184 -7.31 27.25 -4.66
C PRO A 184 -8.52 26.90 -5.55
N GLU A 185 -9.51 27.79 -5.63
CA GLU A 185 -10.72 27.61 -6.45
C GLU A 185 -10.69 28.43 -7.73
N GLN A 186 -9.57 29.10 -8.03
CA GLN A 186 -9.45 29.93 -9.22
C GLN A 186 -9.59 29.07 -10.49
N LEU A 187 -10.63 29.34 -11.27
CA LEU A 187 -10.77 28.76 -12.60
C LEU A 187 -9.68 29.33 -13.53
N LEU A 188 -8.67 28.51 -13.84
CA LEU A 188 -7.60 28.91 -14.76
C LEU A 188 -7.99 28.72 -16.22
N MET A 189 -8.66 27.61 -16.55
CA MET A 189 -9.00 27.26 -17.93
C MET A 189 -10.07 26.16 -17.96
N THR A 190 -10.96 26.22 -18.95
CA THR A 190 -11.83 25.10 -19.32
C THR A 190 -11.24 24.37 -20.52
N LEU A 191 -11.07 23.06 -20.41
CA LEU A 191 -10.57 22.23 -21.49
C LEU A 191 -11.73 21.66 -22.32
N PRO A 192 -11.66 21.69 -23.67
CA PRO A 192 -12.71 21.13 -24.53
C PRO A 192 -12.73 19.60 -24.51
N THR A 193 -11.62 18.96 -24.13
CA THR A 193 -11.47 17.51 -24.01
C THR A 193 -10.67 17.14 -22.76
N PRO A 194 -11.00 16.03 -22.07
CA PRO A 194 -10.21 15.54 -20.95
C PRO A 194 -8.77 15.21 -21.37
N ILE A 195 -7.80 15.54 -20.53
CA ILE A 195 -6.39 15.16 -20.71
C ILE A 195 -6.14 13.86 -19.95
N ASP A 196 -5.54 12.86 -20.62
CA ASP A 196 -5.13 11.61 -19.97
C ASP A 196 -3.90 11.83 -19.07
N VAL A 197 -4.15 11.90 -17.76
CA VAL A 197 -3.14 12.04 -16.71
C VAL A 197 -2.99 10.77 -15.87
N LYS A 198 -3.64 9.67 -16.25
CA LYS A 198 -3.61 8.41 -15.49
C LYS A 198 -2.18 7.89 -15.36
N GLU A 199 -1.82 7.43 -14.17
CA GLU A 199 -0.52 6.85 -13.86
C GLU A 199 -0.11 5.74 -14.85
N THR A 200 -1.08 4.88 -15.21
CA THR A 200 -0.89 3.79 -16.18
C THR A 200 -0.51 4.29 -17.58
N SER A 201 -0.95 5.48 -17.97
CA SER A 201 -0.55 6.12 -19.22
C SER A 201 0.76 6.89 -19.07
N THR A 202 0.84 7.77 -18.07
CA THR A 202 1.95 8.73 -17.90
C THR A 202 3.29 8.07 -17.58
N ARG A 203 3.29 6.93 -16.89
CA ARG A 203 4.54 6.21 -16.56
C ARG A 203 5.04 5.27 -17.66
N ASN A 204 4.16 4.83 -18.56
CA ASN A 204 4.48 3.74 -19.50
C ASN A 204 4.65 4.22 -20.94
N LYS A 205 4.19 5.42 -21.29
CA LYS A 205 4.31 5.98 -22.64
C LYS A 205 4.36 7.51 -22.62
N PRO A 206 4.88 8.15 -23.68
CA PRO A 206 4.73 9.59 -23.85
C PRO A 206 3.24 9.99 -23.88
N THR A 207 2.87 11.03 -23.14
CA THR A 207 1.49 11.56 -23.10
C THR A 207 1.44 13.02 -23.50
N TYR A 208 0.28 13.48 -23.98
CA TYR A 208 0.04 14.91 -24.26
C TYR A 208 0.29 15.77 -23.02
N PHE A 209 -0.13 15.29 -21.84
CA PHE A 209 0.12 15.95 -20.55
C PHE A 209 1.61 16.20 -20.29
N GLY A 210 2.46 15.17 -20.42
CA GLY A 210 3.90 15.32 -20.22
C GLY A 210 4.54 16.31 -21.20
N GLN A 211 4.11 16.29 -22.47
CA GLN A 211 4.57 17.26 -23.47
C GLN A 211 4.13 18.69 -23.14
N MET A 212 2.91 18.86 -22.66
CA MET A 212 2.38 20.17 -22.27
C MET A 212 3.19 20.78 -21.12
N ILE A 213 3.49 20.00 -20.08
CA ILE A 213 4.33 20.46 -18.96
C ILE A 213 5.74 20.78 -19.43
N ALA A 214 6.38 19.92 -20.21
CA ALA A 214 7.72 20.18 -20.72
C ALA A 214 7.78 21.49 -21.54
N ARG A 215 6.76 21.77 -22.35
CA ARG A 215 6.64 23.04 -23.08
C ARG A 215 6.44 24.24 -22.15
N ALA A 216 5.65 24.08 -21.09
CA ALA A 216 5.48 25.12 -20.08
C ALA A 216 6.79 25.44 -19.35
N MET A 217 7.57 24.40 -18.98
CA MET A 217 8.90 24.54 -18.39
C MET A 217 9.85 25.32 -19.31
N LEU A 218 9.90 24.97 -20.60
CA LEU A 218 10.72 25.70 -21.59
C LEU A 218 10.33 27.18 -21.70
N ARG A 219 9.02 27.47 -21.71
CA ARG A 219 8.52 28.87 -21.74
C ARG A 219 8.89 29.65 -20.48
N ALA A 220 8.88 29.00 -19.33
CA ALA A 220 9.25 29.63 -18.06
C ALA A 220 10.76 29.93 -17.96
N VAL A 221 11.61 29.21 -18.70
CA VAL A 221 13.07 29.39 -18.72
C VAL A 221 13.55 29.57 -20.16
N PRO A 222 13.45 30.79 -20.74
CA PRO A 222 13.66 31.01 -22.19
C PRO A 222 15.06 30.67 -22.73
N LYS A 223 16.06 30.57 -21.85
CA LYS A 223 17.44 30.17 -22.22
C LYS A 223 17.65 28.65 -22.24
N SER A 224 16.65 27.87 -21.81
CA SER A 224 16.73 26.42 -21.85
C SER A 224 16.42 25.88 -23.24
N GLU A 225 17.23 24.94 -23.71
CA GLU A 225 17.04 24.26 -25.00
C GLU A 225 16.28 22.93 -24.84
N CYS A 226 16.16 22.43 -23.62
CA CYS A 226 15.47 21.18 -23.30
C CYS A 226 14.81 21.23 -21.91
N ALA A 227 13.78 20.41 -21.73
CA ALA A 227 13.11 20.18 -20.45
C ALA A 227 12.86 18.69 -20.27
N PHE A 228 13.12 18.17 -19.07
CA PHE A 228 12.84 16.80 -18.69
C PHE A 228 11.81 16.78 -17.58
N LEU A 229 10.84 15.89 -17.71
CA LEU A 229 9.82 15.64 -16.70
C LEU A 229 9.88 14.17 -16.29
N ILE A 230 10.24 13.93 -15.03
CA ILE A 230 10.15 12.59 -14.44
C ILE A 230 8.70 12.38 -13.98
N GLN A 231 7.94 11.58 -14.71
CA GLN A 231 6.49 11.39 -14.52
C GLN A 231 6.12 10.83 -13.13
N ALA A 232 7.05 10.17 -12.43
CA ALA A 232 6.83 9.68 -11.07
C ALA A 232 6.44 10.79 -10.07
N ALA A 233 6.76 12.05 -10.35
CA ALA A 233 6.41 13.19 -9.51
C ALA A 233 4.91 13.58 -9.57
N PHE A 234 4.17 13.13 -10.59
CA PHE A 234 2.77 13.51 -10.82
C PHE A 234 1.75 12.40 -10.52
N ALA A 235 2.23 11.23 -10.06
CA ALA A 235 1.41 10.06 -9.78
C ALA A 235 0.35 10.23 -8.67
N TRP A 236 0.38 11.37 -7.97
CA TRP A 236 -0.55 11.71 -6.89
C TRP A 236 -1.53 12.82 -7.27
N MET A 237 -1.50 13.32 -8.51
CA MET A 237 -2.53 14.20 -9.03
C MET A 237 -3.70 13.34 -9.50
N ILE A 238 -4.73 13.29 -8.67
CA ILE A 238 -6.03 12.66 -8.96
C ILE A 238 -6.98 13.76 -9.43
#